data_AF-A0A8H5B085-F1
#
_entry.id   AF-A0A8H5B085-F1
#
_cell.length_a   1.000
_cell.length_b   1.000
_cell.length_c   1.000
_cell.angle_alpha   90.00
_cell.angle_beta   90.00
_cell.angle_gamma   90.00
#
_symmetry.space_group_name_H-M   'P 1'
#
loop_
_entity.id
_entity.type
_entity.pdbx_description
1 polymer ?
#
loop_
_entity_poly.entity_id
_entity_poly.type
_entity_poly.pdbx_seq_one_letter_code
_entity_poly.pdbx_strand_id
1 'polypeptide(L)'
;MATLAQGARKEDSARIIKAVRRTMPSILGDLVVGKYDEWDGFLEAVRDVDMEVLKRKVSEWEGENKRVDDLIAAKLKALDIRGGGGGAQSSGGSGSRGGGGGQQRSGGGGGGGGGRGPRTAEMVVTADVRAAVKAGMDALRHQPDTAEGRAAYARQVKEWESKHGADAWVSEKTPYPLRPGTASPGSGECFGCGMLGHRRQECPVPREKQLWRPEVAWRTICAKVLRDTVDVRWMGSASDYGVGSEDAGKEDGSPN
;
A
#
# COMPACT_ATOMS: atom_id res chain seq x y z
N MET A 1 -21.38 23.10 38.84
CA MET A 1 -20.19 23.24 37.96
C MET A 1 -19.47 21.92 37.65
N ALA A 2 -19.89 20.75 38.17
CA ALA A 2 -19.21 19.47 37.91
C ALA A 2 -19.67 18.74 36.61
N THR A 3 -20.84 19.07 36.08
CA THR A 3 -21.49 18.32 35.00
C THR A 3 -20.90 18.57 33.61
N LEU A 4 -20.33 19.75 33.36
CA LEU A 4 -19.74 20.11 32.05
C LEU A 4 -18.35 19.50 31.83
N ALA A 5 -17.56 19.34 32.91
CA ALA A 5 -16.22 18.76 32.84
C ALA A 5 -16.23 17.24 32.55
N GLN A 6 -17.28 16.53 32.99
CA GLN A 6 -17.48 15.12 32.64
C GLN A 6 -17.89 14.92 31.18
N GLY A 7 -18.71 15.81 30.60
CA GLY A 7 -19.09 15.76 29.19
C GLY A 7 -17.88 15.93 28.25
N ALA A 8 -17.01 16.90 28.53
CA ALA A 8 -15.81 17.15 27.73
C ALA A 8 -14.81 15.97 27.74
N ARG A 9 -14.62 15.32 28.90
CA ARG A 9 -13.76 14.11 29.01
C ARG A 9 -14.30 12.91 28.22
N LYS A 10 -15.62 12.76 28.11
CA LYS A 10 -16.25 11.69 27.33
C LYS A 10 -16.08 11.92 25.83
N GLU A 11 -16.22 13.16 25.36
CA GLU A 11 -15.98 13.50 23.95
C GLU A 11 -14.51 13.29 23.54
N ASP A 12 -13.56 13.65 24.40
CA ASP A 12 -12.13 13.39 24.15
C ASP A 12 -11.83 11.89 24.13
N SER A 13 -12.42 11.12 25.05
CA SER A 13 -12.28 9.66 25.09
C SER A 13 -12.80 9.00 23.82
N ALA A 14 -13.99 9.37 23.35
CA ALA A 14 -14.58 8.83 22.12
C ALA A 14 -13.73 9.13 20.87
N ARG A 15 -13.10 10.31 20.81
CA ARG A 15 -12.18 10.67 19.71
C ARG A 15 -10.92 9.80 19.72
N ILE A 16 -10.33 9.58 20.89
CA ILE A 16 -9.14 8.74 21.05
C ILE A 16 -9.46 7.28 20.68
N ILE A 17 -10.60 6.74 21.13
CA ILE A 17 -11.06 5.38 20.79
C ILE A 17 -11.16 5.21 19.28
N LYS A 18 -11.77 6.19 18.58
CA LYS A 18 -11.87 6.16 17.11
C LYS A 18 -10.50 6.20 16.43
N ALA A 19 -9.56 7.00 16.94
CA ALA A 19 -8.21 7.05 16.39
C ALA A 19 -7.48 5.71 16.56
N VAL A 20 -7.55 5.10 17.74
CA VAL A 20 -6.90 3.82 18.06
C VAL A 20 -7.50 2.68 17.23
N ARG A 21 -8.82 2.63 17.03
CA ARG A 21 -9.46 1.63 16.18
C ARG A 21 -9.01 1.68 14.72
N ARG A 22 -8.61 2.85 14.20
CA ARG A 22 -8.10 2.98 12.82
C ARG A 22 -6.71 2.40 12.63
N THR A 23 -5.89 2.43 13.67
CA THR A 23 -4.52 1.90 13.66
C THR A 23 -4.42 0.45 14.12
N MET A 24 -5.52 -0.09 14.64
CA MET A 24 -5.59 -1.44 15.19
C MET A 24 -5.59 -2.48 14.05
N PRO A 25 -4.86 -3.60 14.20
CA PRO A 25 -4.96 -4.73 13.27
C PRO A 25 -6.41 -5.23 13.17
N SER A 26 -6.88 -5.51 11.95
CA SER A 26 -8.25 -5.93 11.66
C SER A 26 -8.71 -7.11 12.52
N ILE A 27 -7.84 -8.10 12.75
CA ILE A 27 -8.11 -9.27 13.59
C ILE A 27 -8.51 -8.88 15.01
N LEU A 28 -7.84 -7.89 15.60
CA LEU A 28 -8.14 -7.40 16.95
C LEU A 28 -9.41 -6.54 16.94
N GLY A 29 -9.58 -5.73 15.89
CA GLY A 29 -10.78 -4.91 15.68
C GLY A 29 -12.07 -5.73 15.53
N ASP A 30 -11.98 -6.92 14.93
CA ASP A 30 -13.09 -7.87 14.78
C ASP A 30 -13.48 -8.57 16.09
N LEU A 31 -12.57 -8.60 17.08
CA LEU A 31 -12.81 -9.22 18.38
C LEU A 31 -13.33 -8.20 19.41
N VAL A 32 -12.91 -6.95 19.28
CA VAL A 32 -13.39 -5.85 20.13
C VAL A 32 -14.65 -5.24 19.50
N VAL A 33 -15.77 -5.97 19.63
CA VAL A 33 -17.08 -5.59 19.06
C VAL A 33 -17.86 -4.72 20.04
N GLY A 34 -18.05 -3.46 19.69
CA GLY A 34 -18.86 -2.54 20.49
C GLY A 34 -18.72 -1.07 20.09
N LYS A 35 -19.65 -0.23 20.57
CA LYS A 35 -19.48 1.22 20.63
C LYS A 35 -19.05 1.56 22.05
N TYR A 36 -17.89 2.19 22.18
CA TYR A 36 -17.33 2.59 23.47
C TYR A 36 -17.24 4.11 23.47
N ASP A 37 -18.00 4.72 24.37
CA ASP A 37 -17.99 6.17 24.58
C ASP A 37 -17.01 6.57 25.69
N GLU A 38 -16.53 5.59 26.46
CA GLU A 38 -15.59 5.77 27.56
C GLU A 38 -14.34 4.90 27.36
N TRP A 39 -13.18 5.49 27.69
CA TRP A 39 -11.88 4.87 27.49
C TRP A 39 -11.72 3.58 28.30
N ASP A 40 -12.23 3.56 29.54
CA ASP A 40 -12.12 2.40 30.42
C ASP A 40 -12.89 1.19 29.89
N GLY A 41 -14.12 1.39 29.40
CA GLY A 41 -14.91 0.32 28.79
C GLY A 41 -14.29 -0.24 27.50
N PHE A 42 -13.58 0.61 26.74
CA PHE A 42 -12.79 0.15 25.61
C PHE A 42 -11.58 -0.68 26.04
N LEU A 43 -10.85 -0.26 27.08
CA LEU A 43 -9.70 -1.01 27.60
C LEU A 43 -10.12 -2.35 28.21
N GLU A 44 -11.25 -2.40 28.90
CA GLU A 44 -11.82 -3.63 29.43
C GLU A 44 -12.14 -4.61 28.30
N ALA A 45 -12.81 -4.14 27.24
CA ALA A 45 -13.09 -4.98 26.08
C ALA A 45 -11.83 -5.46 25.33
N VAL A 46 -10.77 -4.66 25.29
CA VAL A 46 -9.47 -5.08 24.72
C VAL A 46 -8.79 -6.12 25.62
N ARG A 47 -8.93 -6.01 26.94
CA ARG A 47 -8.37 -6.97 27.91
C ARG A 47 -9.13 -8.29 27.94
N ASP A 48 -10.45 -8.24 27.74
CA ASP A 48 -11.33 -9.40 27.71
C ASP A 48 -11.29 -10.16 26.38
N VAL A 49 -10.47 -9.72 25.42
CA VAL A 49 -10.22 -10.49 24.21
C VAL A 49 -9.61 -11.84 24.58
N ASP A 50 -10.36 -12.90 24.29
CA ASP A 50 -9.90 -14.26 24.46
C ASP A 50 -8.64 -14.49 23.62
N MET A 51 -7.53 -14.72 24.30
CA MET A 51 -6.22 -14.91 23.71
C MET A 51 -6.14 -16.18 22.86
N GLU A 52 -6.91 -17.23 23.17
CA GLU A 52 -6.95 -18.46 22.39
C GLU A 52 -7.75 -18.26 21.10
N VAL A 53 -8.84 -17.50 21.14
CA VAL A 53 -9.56 -17.08 19.94
C VAL A 53 -8.69 -16.17 19.06
N LEU A 54 -7.96 -15.24 19.67
CA LEU A 54 -7.04 -14.36 18.96
C LEU A 54 -5.92 -15.15 18.28
N LYS A 55 -5.24 -16.06 19.01
CA LYS A 55 -4.20 -16.93 18.44
C LYS A 55 -4.73 -17.78 17.30
N ARG A 56 -5.93 -18.35 17.44
CA ARG A 56 -6.57 -19.13 16.37
C ARG A 56 -6.81 -18.29 15.13
N LYS A 57 -7.42 -17.10 15.27
CA LYS A 57 -7.65 -16.19 14.13
C LYS A 57 -6.33 -15.71 13.50
N VAL A 58 -5.30 -15.44 14.31
CA VAL A 58 -3.97 -15.08 13.81
C VAL A 58 -3.35 -16.25 13.05
N SER A 59 -3.44 -17.48 13.55
CA SER A 59 -2.93 -18.67 12.87
C SER A 59 -3.68 -18.98 11.57
N GLU A 60 -5.00 -18.80 11.54
CA GLU A 60 -5.82 -18.90 10.33
C GLU A 60 -5.40 -17.84 9.31
N TRP A 61 -5.26 -16.58 9.76
CA TRP A 61 -4.81 -15.47 8.93
C TRP A 61 -3.39 -15.66 8.40
N GLU A 62 -2.44 -16.09 9.23
CA GLU A 62 -1.07 -16.42 8.82
C GLU A 62 -1.04 -17.57 7.82
N GLY A 63 -1.90 -18.57 7.98
CA GLY A 63 -2.06 -19.67 7.03
C GLY A 63 -2.60 -19.20 5.67
N GLU A 64 -3.59 -18.31 5.65
CA GLU A 64 -4.10 -17.70 4.42
C GLU A 64 -3.06 -16.78 3.76
N ASN A 65 -2.38 -15.95 4.53
CA ASN A 65 -1.31 -15.09 4.02
C ASN A 65 -0.15 -15.91 3.47
N LYS A 66 0.20 -17.02 4.13
CA LYS A 66 1.21 -17.96 3.65
C LYS A 66 0.81 -18.56 2.31
N ARG A 67 -0.47 -18.89 2.06
CA ARG A 67 -0.91 -19.39 0.74
C ARG A 67 -0.76 -18.33 -0.35
N VAL A 68 -1.03 -17.06 -0.03
CA VAL A 68 -0.83 -15.94 -0.96
C VAL A 68 0.67 -15.73 -1.21
N ASP A 69 1.49 -15.72 -0.17
CA ASP A 69 2.95 -15.62 -0.27
C ASP A 69 3.55 -16.81 -1.04
N ASP A 70 3.09 -18.04 -0.79
CA ASP A 70 3.52 -19.26 -1.49
C ASP A 70 3.11 -19.23 -2.96
N LEU A 71 1.93 -18.71 -3.29
CA LEU A 71 1.49 -18.50 -4.68
C LEU A 71 2.36 -17.46 -5.39
N ILE A 72 2.70 -16.37 -4.71
CA ILE A 72 3.61 -15.35 -5.23
C ILE A 72 5.01 -15.94 -5.42
N ALA A 73 5.53 -16.67 -4.43
CA ALA A 73 6.83 -17.30 -4.47
C ALA A 73 6.93 -18.39 -5.55
N ALA A 74 5.90 -19.23 -5.73
CA ALA A 74 5.82 -20.22 -6.80
C ALA A 74 5.82 -19.56 -8.18
N LYS A 75 5.13 -18.43 -8.33
CA LYS A 75 5.13 -17.65 -9.58
C LYS A 75 6.49 -17.01 -9.85
N LEU A 76 7.18 -16.52 -8.83
CA LEU A 76 8.56 -16.02 -8.94
C LEU A 76 9.53 -17.11 -9.38
N LYS A 77 9.40 -18.34 -8.84
CA LYS A 77 10.25 -19.48 -9.20
C LYS A 77 10.00 -19.99 -10.63
N ALA A 78 8.76 -19.89 -11.13
CA ALA A 78 8.43 -20.26 -12.51
C ALA A 78 9.04 -19.29 -13.55
N LEU A 79 9.28 -18.04 -13.18
CA LEU A 79 9.93 -17.04 -14.04
C LEU A 79 11.44 -17.27 -14.14
N ASP A 80 12.10 -17.72 -13.07
CA ASP A 80 13.55 -17.93 -13.03
C ASP A 80 13.99 -19.13 -13.90
N ILE A 81 13.14 -20.14 -14.06
CA ILE A 81 13.41 -21.32 -14.92
C ILE A 81 13.36 -20.97 -16.41
N ARG A 82 12.68 -19.87 -16.82
CA ARG A 82 12.52 -19.50 -18.23
C ARG A 82 13.61 -18.56 -18.76
N GLY A 83 14.46 -17.99 -17.89
CA GLY A 83 15.52 -17.04 -18.26
C GLY A 83 16.88 -17.65 -18.63
N GLY A 84 17.05 -18.97 -18.54
CA GLY A 84 18.35 -19.65 -18.63
C GLY A 84 18.76 -20.21 -20.00
N GLY A 85 18.19 -19.73 -21.11
CA GLY A 85 18.41 -20.33 -22.44
C GLY A 85 18.65 -19.32 -23.55
N GLY A 86 19.80 -18.65 -23.55
CA GLY A 86 20.14 -17.67 -24.59
C GLY A 86 21.61 -17.22 -24.57
N GLY A 87 22.54 -18.12 -24.26
CA GLY A 87 23.97 -17.87 -24.32
C GLY A 87 24.53 -18.11 -25.72
N ALA A 88 24.95 -17.02 -26.36
CA ALA A 88 25.60 -16.91 -27.65
C ALA A 88 26.57 -18.06 -27.99
N GLN A 89 26.37 -18.68 -29.16
CA GLN A 89 27.43 -19.44 -29.83
C GLN A 89 28.47 -18.47 -30.37
N SER A 90 29.59 -18.40 -29.65
CA SER A 90 30.86 -17.85 -30.08
C SER A 90 31.39 -18.66 -31.27
N SER A 91 31.41 -18.08 -32.47
CA SER A 91 32.19 -18.58 -33.59
C SER A 91 33.62 -18.03 -33.50
N GLY A 92 34.56 -18.96 -33.37
CA GLY A 92 35.98 -18.70 -33.19
C GLY A 92 36.62 -17.94 -34.36
N GLY A 93 37.59 -17.10 -34.00
CA GLY A 93 38.53 -16.47 -34.90
C GLY A 93 39.90 -16.44 -34.25
N SER A 94 40.68 -17.49 -34.53
CA SER A 94 42.06 -17.68 -34.12
C SER A 94 42.95 -16.55 -34.63
N GLY A 95 43.78 -15.98 -33.73
CA GLY A 95 44.76 -14.95 -34.07
C GLY A 95 45.88 -14.88 -33.02
N SER A 96 46.79 -15.86 -33.09
CA SER A 96 48.04 -15.88 -32.34
C SER A 96 49.03 -14.90 -32.96
N ARG A 97 49.67 -14.02 -32.16
CA ARG A 97 51.02 -13.47 -32.37
C ARG A 97 51.47 -12.52 -31.26
N GLY A 98 52.55 -12.91 -30.56
CA GLY A 98 53.64 -12.11 -29.95
C GLY A 98 53.27 -11.02 -28.93
N GLY A 99 54.01 -10.77 -27.85
CA GLY A 99 55.39 -11.07 -27.52
C GLY A 99 56.01 -9.82 -26.88
N GLY A 100 56.63 -9.95 -25.71
CA GLY A 100 57.37 -8.89 -24.98
C GLY A 100 56.46 -8.03 -24.08
N GLY A 101 56.69 -7.84 -22.79
CA GLY A 101 57.95 -7.66 -22.08
C GLY A 101 58.02 -6.19 -21.63
N GLY A 102 57.93 -5.92 -20.33
CA GLY A 102 58.04 -4.53 -19.83
C GLY A 102 57.52 -4.31 -18.42
N GLN A 103 58.45 -4.31 -17.46
CA GLN A 103 58.30 -3.85 -16.08
C GLN A 103 58.02 -2.33 -15.97
N GLN A 104 57.46 -1.95 -14.80
CA GLN A 104 57.61 -0.67 -14.09
C GLN A 104 56.94 0.59 -14.69
N ARG A 105 56.01 1.22 -13.94
CA ARG A 105 56.24 2.32 -12.96
C ARG A 105 54.97 3.17 -12.74
N SER A 106 54.91 3.78 -11.55
CA SER A 106 54.16 5.01 -11.20
C SER A 106 52.62 4.87 -11.10
N GLY A 107 51.97 5.09 -9.96
CA GLY A 107 52.15 6.22 -9.06
C GLY A 107 51.52 7.46 -9.69
N GLY A 108 50.23 7.69 -9.43
CA GLY A 108 49.50 8.83 -9.99
C GLY A 108 48.07 8.90 -9.49
N GLY A 109 47.88 9.63 -8.39
CA GLY A 109 46.56 10.07 -7.95
C GLY A 109 45.90 10.91 -9.05
N GLY A 110 44.64 10.59 -9.35
CA GLY A 110 43.80 11.34 -10.26
C GLY A 110 42.43 11.48 -9.62
N GLY A 111 42.16 12.66 -9.06
CA GLY A 111 40.84 13.06 -8.62
C GLY A 111 39.87 13.01 -9.80
N GLY A 112 39.13 11.91 -9.89
CA GLY A 112 38.02 11.76 -10.81
C GLY A 112 36.80 12.44 -10.21
N GLY A 113 36.65 13.74 -10.49
CA GLY A 113 35.38 14.44 -10.38
C GLY A 113 34.36 13.69 -11.24
N GLY A 114 33.62 12.78 -10.61
CA GLY A 114 32.55 12.03 -11.23
C GLY A 114 31.48 13.02 -11.67
N GLY A 115 31.54 13.38 -12.95
CA GLY A 115 30.53 14.15 -13.63
C GLY A 115 29.18 13.52 -13.31
N ARG A 116 28.35 14.30 -12.61
CA ARG A 116 26.92 14.02 -12.53
C ARG A 116 26.45 13.97 -13.97
N GLY A 117 26.19 12.77 -14.47
CA GLY A 117 25.55 12.56 -15.76
C GLY A 117 24.30 13.44 -15.87
N PRO A 118 23.84 13.73 -17.10
CA PRO A 118 22.70 14.61 -17.32
C PRO A 118 21.56 14.19 -16.39
N ARG A 119 21.15 15.12 -15.51
CA ARG A 119 19.95 14.94 -14.70
C ARG A 119 18.85 14.58 -15.70
N THR A 120 18.28 13.38 -15.57
CA THR A 120 17.11 12.95 -16.31
C THR A 120 16.13 14.12 -16.36
N ALA A 121 15.73 14.55 -17.56
CA ALA A 121 14.82 15.65 -17.76
C ALA A 121 13.69 15.56 -16.72
N GLU A 122 13.60 16.57 -15.87
CA GLU A 122 12.58 16.66 -14.84
C GLU A 122 11.24 16.54 -15.56
N MET A 123 10.46 15.50 -15.24
CA MET A 123 9.13 15.34 -15.84
C MET A 123 8.33 16.58 -15.48
N VAL A 124 8.08 17.44 -16.47
CA VAL A 124 7.13 18.53 -16.31
C VAL A 124 5.78 17.88 -16.05
N VAL A 125 5.33 17.93 -14.80
CA VAL A 125 4.02 17.38 -14.42
C VAL A 125 2.96 18.27 -15.04
N THR A 126 2.49 17.90 -16.22
CA THR A 126 1.42 18.61 -16.94
C THR A 126 0.05 18.30 -16.32
N ALA A 127 -0.96 19.11 -16.65
CA ALA A 127 -2.34 18.84 -16.24
C ALA A 127 -2.83 17.47 -16.78
N ASP A 128 -2.45 17.10 -18.00
CA ASP A 128 -2.82 15.83 -18.62
C ASP A 128 -2.20 14.63 -17.90
N VAL A 129 -0.94 14.76 -17.45
CA VAL A 129 -0.29 13.73 -16.63
C VAL A 129 -1.02 13.55 -15.31
N ARG A 130 -1.40 14.65 -14.65
CA ARG A 130 -2.22 14.59 -13.43
C ARG A 130 -3.58 13.94 -13.67
N ALA A 131 -4.25 14.28 -14.77
CA ALA A 131 -5.55 13.70 -15.13
C ALA A 131 -5.44 12.20 -15.41
N ALA A 132 -4.40 11.76 -16.14
CA ALA A 132 -4.16 10.35 -16.40
C ALA A 132 -3.91 9.55 -15.12
N VAL A 133 -3.09 10.07 -14.20
CA VAL A 133 -2.84 9.41 -12.91
C VAL A 133 -4.10 9.31 -12.06
N LYS A 134 -4.91 10.37 -11.98
CA LYS A 134 -6.20 10.35 -11.27
C LYS A 134 -7.16 9.32 -11.87
N ALA A 135 -7.32 9.33 -13.20
CA ALA A 135 -8.15 8.35 -13.89
C ALA A 135 -7.66 6.91 -13.66
N GLY A 136 -6.35 6.70 -13.58
CA GLY A 136 -5.77 5.41 -13.24
C GLY A 136 -6.09 4.96 -11.81
N MET A 137 -6.07 5.87 -10.84
CA MET A 137 -6.50 5.58 -9.46
C MET A 137 -7.99 5.25 -9.34
N ASP A 138 -8.82 5.92 -10.13
CA ASP A 138 -10.26 5.67 -10.16
C ASP A 138 -10.58 4.33 -10.84
N ALA A 139 -9.91 4.04 -11.97
CA ALA A 139 -10.08 2.78 -12.71
C ALA A 139 -9.64 1.55 -11.90
N LEU A 140 -8.55 1.69 -11.14
CA LEU A 140 -8.04 0.65 -10.24
C LEU A 140 -8.24 1.07 -8.79
N ARG A 141 -9.50 1.28 -8.42
CA ARG A 141 -9.88 1.70 -7.07
C ARG A 141 -9.22 0.82 -6.02
N HIS A 142 -8.54 1.47 -5.07
CA HIS A 142 -7.89 0.81 -3.93
C HIS A 142 -8.93 0.08 -3.08
N GLN A 143 -8.70 -1.21 -2.88
CA GLN A 143 -9.63 -2.09 -2.18
C GLN A 143 -9.42 -2.04 -0.66
N PRO A 144 -10.50 -2.15 0.15
CA PRO A 144 -10.38 -2.22 1.61
C PRO A 144 -9.66 -3.50 2.05
N ASP A 145 -9.09 -3.50 3.26
CA ASP A 145 -8.42 -4.68 3.83
C ASP A 145 -9.40 -5.73 4.38
N THR A 146 -10.26 -6.24 3.52
CA THR A 146 -11.17 -7.35 3.81
C THR A 146 -10.85 -8.55 2.93
N ALA A 147 -11.42 -9.72 3.24
CA ALA A 147 -11.26 -10.90 2.40
C ALA A 147 -11.75 -10.65 0.96
N GLU A 148 -12.88 -9.95 0.82
CA GLU A 148 -13.46 -9.55 -0.46
C GLU A 148 -12.56 -8.56 -1.20
N GLY A 149 -11.99 -7.58 -0.47
CA GLY A 149 -11.05 -6.61 -1.04
C GLY A 149 -9.76 -7.26 -1.52
N ARG A 150 -9.22 -8.24 -0.79
CA ARG A 150 -8.07 -9.04 -1.22
C ARG A 150 -8.37 -9.90 -2.44
N ALA A 151 -9.56 -10.50 -2.50
CA ALA A 151 -10.01 -11.23 -3.70
C ALA A 151 -10.19 -10.29 -4.91
N ALA A 152 -10.75 -9.09 -4.71
CA ALA A 152 -10.89 -8.08 -5.74
C ALA A 152 -9.54 -7.58 -6.27
N TYR A 153 -8.60 -7.29 -5.38
CA TYR A 153 -7.23 -6.96 -5.74
C TYR A 153 -6.57 -8.07 -6.58
N ALA A 154 -6.71 -9.33 -6.17
CA ALA A 154 -6.16 -10.45 -6.92
C ALA A 154 -6.76 -10.55 -8.34
N ARG A 155 -8.05 -10.23 -8.52
CA ARG A 155 -8.67 -10.12 -9.85
C ARG A 155 -8.11 -8.96 -10.66
N GLN A 156 -7.99 -7.77 -10.07
CA GLN A 156 -7.42 -6.60 -10.72
C GLN A 156 -5.99 -6.85 -11.21
N VAL A 157 -5.16 -7.52 -10.41
CA VAL A 157 -3.80 -7.88 -10.80
C VAL A 157 -3.80 -8.84 -12.00
N LYS A 158 -4.65 -9.87 -11.98
CA LYS A 158 -4.76 -10.81 -13.11
C LYS A 158 -5.25 -10.12 -14.39
N GLU A 159 -6.25 -9.25 -14.28
CA GLU A 159 -6.78 -8.50 -15.42
C GLU A 159 -5.73 -7.55 -15.99
N TRP A 160 -5.02 -6.83 -15.12
CA TRP A 160 -3.92 -5.97 -15.52
C TRP A 160 -2.81 -6.74 -16.24
N GLU A 161 -2.38 -7.87 -15.69
CA GLU A 161 -1.37 -8.75 -16.29
C GLU A 161 -1.84 -9.31 -17.64
N SER A 162 -3.14 -9.63 -17.77
CA SER A 162 -3.72 -10.14 -19.02
C SER A 162 -3.76 -9.07 -20.09
N LYS A 163 -4.02 -7.82 -19.70
CA LYS A 163 -4.13 -6.66 -20.61
C LYS A 163 -2.78 -6.11 -21.05
N HIS A 164 -1.81 -6.08 -20.15
CA HIS A 164 -0.52 -5.39 -20.36
C HIS A 164 0.66 -6.36 -20.49
N GLY A 165 0.57 -7.54 -19.90
CA GLY A 165 1.67 -8.49 -19.74
C GLY A 165 2.26 -8.44 -18.33
N ALA A 166 2.80 -9.57 -17.85
CA ALA A 166 3.39 -9.67 -16.51
C ALA A 166 4.63 -8.77 -16.32
N ASP A 167 5.38 -8.55 -17.39
CA ASP A 167 6.60 -7.73 -17.41
C ASP A 167 6.35 -6.31 -17.93
N ALA A 168 5.08 -5.90 -18.05
CA ALA A 168 4.73 -4.60 -18.60
C ALA A 168 5.25 -3.46 -17.71
N TRP A 169 5.68 -2.39 -18.36
CA TRP A 169 6.16 -1.21 -17.65
C TRP A 169 5.00 -0.38 -17.10
N VAL A 170 5.05 -0.07 -15.80
CA VAL A 170 4.09 0.82 -15.14
C VAL A 170 4.43 2.27 -15.48
N SER A 171 3.42 3.01 -15.95
CA SER A 171 3.51 4.42 -16.33
C SER A 171 2.26 5.18 -15.89
N GLU A 172 2.22 6.49 -16.11
CA GLU A 172 1.06 7.35 -15.86
C GLU A 172 -0.21 6.85 -16.56
N LYS A 173 -0.06 6.16 -17.69
CA LYS A 173 -1.15 5.60 -18.50
C LYS A 173 -1.39 4.10 -18.26
N THR A 174 -0.55 3.47 -17.43
CA THR A 174 -0.59 2.05 -17.15
C THR A 174 -0.57 1.86 -15.64
N PRO A 175 -1.67 2.22 -14.95
CA PRO A 175 -1.75 2.19 -13.49
C PRO A 175 -1.65 0.77 -12.98
N TYR A 176 -1.13 0.55 -11.77
CA TYR A 176 -1.02 -0.78 -11.16
C TYR A 176 -1.94 -0.91 -9.94
N PRO A 177 -2.60 -2.06 -9.71
CA PRO A 177 -3.44 -2.26 -8.52
C PRO A 177 -2.64 -2.12 -7.22
N LEU A 178 -3.25 -1.54 -6.18
CA LEU A 178 -2.61 -1.34 -4.87
C LEU A 178 -3.01 -2.43 -3.89
N ARG A 179 -2.03 -2.94 -3.13
CA ARG A 179 -2.26 -3.98 -2.13
C ARG A 179 -3.25 -3.49 -1.06
N PRO A 180 -4.29 -4.25 -0.72
CA PRO A 180 -5.20 -3.91 0.38
C PRO A 180 -4.46 -3.77 1.72
N GLY A 181 -4.99 -2.92 2.61
CA GLY A 181 -4.41 -2.69 3.94
C GLY A 181 -3.17 -1.80 3.97
N THR A 182 -2.69 -1.36 2.81
CA THR A 182 -1.63 -0.35 2.71
C THR A 182 -2.22 1.06 2.75
N ALA A 183 -1.38 2.05 3.03
CA ALA A 183 -1.74 3.46 2.96
C ALA A 183 -1.90 3.93 1.51
N SER A 184 -2.68 5.00 1.31
CA SER A 184 -2.89 5.63 0.01
C SER A 184 -1.58 6.19 -0.56
N PRO A 185 -1.38 6.18 -1.89
CA PRO A 185 -0.17 6.74 -2.49
C PRO A 185 0.00 8.22 -2.19
N GLY A 186 1.22 8.64 -1.87
CA GLY A 186 1.55 10.05 -1.59
C GLY A 186 1.18 10.51 -0.17
N SER A 187 0.75 9.60 0.70
CA SER A 187 0.44 9.90 2.11
C SER A 187 1.68 9.96 3.02
N GLY A 188 2.87 9.74 2.45
CA GLY A 188 4.11 9.58 3.22
C GLY A 188 4.38 8.12 3.59
N GLU A 189 3.81 7.21 2.83
CA GLU A 189 3.97 5.77 2.99
C GLU A 189 5.40 5.31 2.70
N CYS A 190 5.81 4.27 3.41
CA CYS A 190 7.01 3.54 3.10
C CYS A 190 6.83 2.80 1.77
N PHE A 191 7.63 3.12 0.75
CA PHE A 191 7.61 2.40 -0.52
C PHE A 191 8.06 0.92 -0.41
N GLY A 192 8.59 0.50 0.74
CA GLY A 192 8.92 -0.91 1.01
C GLY A 192 7.69 -1.73 1.37
N CYS A 193 6.85 -1.27 2.29
CA CYS A 193 5.73 -2.06 2.81
C CYS A 193 4.35 -1.41 2.64
N GLY A 194 4.29 -0.18 2.15
CA GLY A 194 3.05 0.57 1.98
C GLY A 194 2.46 1.14 3.28
N MET A 195 3.15 1.03 4.42
CA MET A 195 2.67 1.52 5.71
C MET A 195 3.25 2.90 6.07
N LEU A 196 2.57 3.63 6.95
CA LEU A 196 3.06 4.90 7.49
C LEU A 196 4.03 4.68 8.68
N GLY A 197 4.75 5.73 9.05
CA GLY A 197 5.52 5.80 10.30
C GLY A 197 7.02 5.47 10.20
N HIS A 198 7.54 5.10 9.05
CA HIS A 198 8.97 4.85 8.84
C HIS A 198 9.39 5.08 7.39
N ARG A 199 10.70 5.26 7.16
CA ARG A 199 11.29 5.36 5.81
C ARG A 199 11.70 3.99 5.29
N ARG A 200 11.92 3.87 3.98
CA ARG A 200 12.30 2.60 3.34
C ARG A 200 13.56 1.96 3.94
N GLN A 201 14.54 2.78 4.32
CA GLN A 201 15.79 2.34 4.94
C GLN A 201 15.58 1.75 6.35
N GLU A 202 14.49 2.14 7.00
CA GLU A 202 14.10 1.73 8.35
C GLU A 202 12.93 0.73 8.29
N CYS A 203 12.65 0.15 7.11
CA CYS A 203 11.51 -0.73 6.94
C CYS A 203 11.74 -2.04 7.70
N PRO A 204 10.89 -2.38 8.69
CA PRO A 204 11.05 -3.60 9.47
C PRO A 204 10.61 -4.85 8.69
N VAL A 205 9.97 -4.68 7.53
CA VAL A 205 9.46 -5.78 6.70
C VAL A 205 10.60 -6.37 5.86
N PRO A 206 10.86 -7.69 5.97
CA PRO A 206 11.84 -8.38 5.14
C PRO A 206 11.57 -8.19 3.66
N ARG A 207 12.63 -8.19 2.84
CA ARG A 207 12.57 -7.82 1.42
C ARG A 207 11.61 -8.70 0.61
N GLU A 208 11.41 -9.94 1.02
CA GLU A 208 10.55 -10.93 0.39
C GLU A 208 9.06 -10.60 0.57
N LYS A 209 8.71 -9.91 1.67
CA LYS A 209 7.35 -9.49 2.00
C LYS A 209 7.03 -8.05 1.59
N GLN A 210 8.03 -7.32 1.10
CA GLN A 210 7.87 -5.97 0.60
C GLN A 210 6.96 -5.92 -0.64
N LEU A 211 6.49 -4.71 -0.96
CA LEU A 211 5.65 -4.45 -2.11
C LEU A 211 6.34 -4.85 -3.41
N TRP A 212 5.53 -5.35 -4.34
CA TRP A 212 6.00 -5.76 -5.65
C TRP A 212 6.46 -4.55 -6.47
N ARG A 213 7.49 -4.72 -7.32
CA ARG A 213 8.13 -3.61 -8.04
C ARG A 213 7.18 -2.73 -8.88
N PRO A 214 6.20 -3.28 -9.62
CA PRO A 214 5.17 -2.51 -10.33
C PRO A 214 4.32 -1.64 -9.40
N GLU A 215 3.93 -2.16 -8.23
CA GLU A 215 3.19 -1.37 -7.24
C GLU A 215 4.06 -0.25 -6.68
N VAL A 216 5.33 -0.51 -6.38
CA VAL A 216 6.28 0.53 -5.94
C VAL A 216 6.47 1.60 -7.02
N ALA A 217 6.56 1.21 -8.29
CA ALA A 217 6.66 2.14 -9.41
C ALA A 217 5.40 3.01 -9.51
N TRP A 218 4.21 2.41 -9.41
CA TRP A 218 2.95 3.15 -9.43
C TRP A 218 2.84 4.14 -8.27
N ARG A 219 3.16 3.71 -7.04
CA ARG A 219 3.19 4.60 -5.87
C ARG A 219 4.16 5.76 -6.05
N THR A 220 5.32 5.50 -6.65
CA THR A 220 6.31 6.53 -6.96
C THR A 220 5.77 7.56 -7.96
N ILE A 221 5.04 7.10 -8.99
CA ILE A 221 4.39 7.98 -9.97
C ILE A 221 3.32 8.83 -9.28
N CYS A 222 2.41 8.22 -8.52
CA CYS A 222 1.39 8.94 -7.78
C CYS A 222 1.98 9.97 -6.83
N ALA A 223 2.98 9.60 -6.03
CA ALA A 223 3.63 10.50 -5.08
C ALA A 223 4.35 11.67 -5.76
N LYS A 224 4.88 11.49 -6.98
CA LYS A 224 5.51 12.56 -7.76
C LYS A 224 4.47 13.48 -8.41
N VAL A 225 3.42 12.91 -8.98
CA VAL A 225 2.44 13.64 -9.80
C VAL A 225 1.37 14.34 -8.94
N LEU A 226 0.99 13.75 -7.80
CA LEU A 226 -0.10 14.22 -6.95
C LEU A 226 0.35 15.01 -5.71
N ARG A 227 1.68 15.14 -5.46
CA ARG A 227 2.23 15.79 -4.26
C ARG A 227 1.78 17.24 -4.08
N ASP A 228 1.46 17.93 -5.18
CA ASP A 228 1.00 19.32 -5.17
C ASP A 228 -0.54 19.45 -5.12
N THR A 229 -1.26 18.32 -5.06
CA THR A 229 -2.73 18.27 -5.08
C THR A 229 -3.30 17.50 -3.90
N VAL A 230 -2.76 17.68 -2.69
CA VAL A 230 -3.52 17.33 -1.47
C VAL A 230 -4.73 18.26 -1.33
N ASP A 231 -5.66 18.10 -2.26
CA ASP A 231 -7.05 18.50 -2.15
C ASP A 231 -7.70 17.47 -1.24
N VAL A 232 -8.11 17.93 -0.06
CA VAL A 232 -8.64 17.18 1.08
C VAL A 232 -9.99 16.49 0.77
N ARG A 233 -10.38 16.48 -0.51
CA ARG A 233 -11.68 16.07 -1.04
C ARG A 233 -11.90 14.56 -1.12
N TRP A 234 -10.85 13.74 -1.04
CA TRP A 234 -10.98 12.27 -1.03
C TRP A 234 -11.29 11.65 0.36
N MET A 235 -11.59 12.47 1.38
CA MET A 235 -12.07 12.03 2.69
C MET A 235 -13.60 12.14 2.89
N GLY A 236 -14.39 12.47 1.86
CA GLY A 236 -15.83 12.70 2.02
C GLY A 236 -16.71 12.09 0.94
N SER A 237 -17.04 10.81 1.08
CA SER A 237 -18.39 10.33 0.71
C SER A 237 -19.09 9.91 2.00
N ALA A 238 -19.34 10.94 2.82
CA ALA A 238 -20.38 10.93 3.83
C ALA A 238 -21.58 11.63 3.21
N SER A 239 -22.34 10.90 2.41
CA SER A 239 -23.64 11.34 1.90
C SER A 239 -24.36 10.14 1.31
N ASP A 240 -24.73 9.21 2.19
CA ASP A 240 -25.83 8.27 1.94
C ASP A 240 -26.52 7.84 3.25
N TYR A 241 -26.67 8.79 4.17
CA TYR A 241 -27.64 8.65 5.26
C TYR A 241 -28.90 9.40 4.84
N GLY A 242 -29.94 8.63 4.57
CA GLY A 242 -31.23 9.08 4.10
C GLY A 242 -31.89 10.11 5.00
N VAL A 243 -32.48 11.11 4.36
CA VAL A 243 -33.66 11.78 4.90
C VAL A 243 -34.83 10.85 4.60
N GLY A 244 -35.01 9.86 5.47
CA GLY A 244 -36.29 9.17 5.60
C GLY A 244 -37.23 10.11 6.34
N SER A 245 -38.19 10.68 5.62
CA SER A 245 -39.30 11.42 6.19
C SER A 245 -40.10 10.48 7.10
N GLU A 246 -39.96 10.68 8.41
CA GLU A 246 -40.85 10.13 9.42
C GLU A 246 -42.17 10.90 9.36
N ASP A 247 -43.15 10.37 8.61
CA ASP A 247 -44.54 10.81 8.71
C ASP A 247 -45.20 10.05 9.86
N ALA A 248 -45.42 10.79 10.95
CA ALA A 248 -45.93 10.30 12.21
C ALA A 248 -47.46 10.18 12.15
N GLY A 249 -47.96 8.94 12.13
CA GLY A 249 -49.32 8.64 12.54
C GLY A 249 -49.42 8.60 14.06
N LYS A 250 -50.16 9.55 14.66
CA LYS A 250 -50.82 9.34 15.95
C LYS A 250 -52.08 10.19 16.06
N GLU A 251 -53.21 9.50 15.99
CA GLU A 251 -54.53 9.92 16.39
C GLU A 251 -54.57 10.03 17.91
N ASP A 252 -55.13 11.13 18.45
CA ASP A 252 -55.71 11.28 19.80
C ASP A 252 -56.58 12.56 19.69
N GLY A 253 -57.92 12.53 19.64
CA GLY A 253 -58.79 12.10 20.73
C GLY A 253 -59.20 13.30 21.60
N SER A 254 -60.06 14.19 21.10
CA SER A 254 -60.67 15.27 21.90
C SER A 254 -62.12 14.97 22.27
N PRO A 255 -62.47 15.00 23.56
CA PRO A 255 -63.82 15.32 24.01
C PRO A 255 -63.82 16.63 24.82
N ASN A 256 -64.58 17.61 24.35
CA ASN A 256 -65.70 18.34 25.01
C ASN A 256 -65.92 19.69 24.31
#